data_AF-A0A453RI60-F1
#
_entry.id   AF-A0A453RI60-F1
#
_cell.length_a   1.000
_cell.length_b   1.000
_cell.length_c   1.000
_cell.angle_alpha   90.00
_cell.angle_beta   90.00
_cell.angle_gamma   90.00
#
_symmetry.space_group_name_H-M   'P 1'
#
loop_
_entity.id
_entity.type
_entity.pdbx_description
1 polymer ?
#
loop_
_entity_poly.entity_id
_entity_poly.type
_entity_poly.pdbx_seq_one_letter_code
_entity_poly.pdbx_strand_id
1 'polypeptide(L)'
;MQLCTPVEKGQLYYEFAHNTRSVRPTIFHFQLRNLVWATTRHDVYLMSHMSVLHWSPLTSEKHEVIDLQGHVAPCVKHEGNFYEGFYRTHVSTLAVKNNLLVAGGFQGE
;
A
#
# COMPACT_ATOMS: atom_id res chain seq x y z
N MET A 1 -0.83 24.39 -8.20
CA MET A 1 -0.51 23.92 -6.84
C MET A 1 -1.81 23.93 -6.06
N GLN A 2 -2.33 22.76 -5.69
CA GLN A 2 -3.61 22.65 -5.00
C GLN A 2 -3.40 22.95 -3.51
N LEU A 3 -4.23 23.83 -2.95
CA LEU A 3 -4.09 24.28 -1.56
C LEU A 3 -4.86 23.33 -0.63
N CYS A 4 -4.24 22.96 0.50
CA CYS A 4 -4.87 22.14 1.53
C CYS A 4 -6.00 22.93 2.19
N THR A 5 -7.21 22.36 2.23
CA THR A 5 -8.36 22.99 2.90
C THR A 5 -8.12 23.00 4.41
N PRO A 6 -8.17 24.18 5.08
CA PRO A 6 -8.11 24.23 6.53
C PRO A 6 -9.36 23.58 7.14
N VAL A 7 -9.17 22.78 8.19
CA VAL A 7 -10.24 22.07 8.89
C VAL A 7 -10.34 22.58 10.32
N GLU A 8 -11.56 22.91 10.75
CA GLU A 8 -11.84 23.33 12.13
C GLU A 8 -12.21 22.13 13.00
N LYS A 9 -11.83 22.20 14.29
CA LYS A 9 -12.14 21.15 15.26
C LYS A 9 -13.65 21.07 15.48
N GLY A 10 -14.24 19.89 15.29
CA GLY A 10 -15.68 19.65 15.48
C GLY A 10 -16.50 19.61 14.18
N GLN A 11 -15.88 19.88 13.02
CA GLN A 11 -16.49 19.68 11.71
C GLN A 11 -16.70 18.20 11.40
N LEU A 12 -17.73 17.88 10.61
CA LEU A 12 -17.94 16.56 10.02
C LEU A 12 -16.83 16.30 9.00
N TYR A 13 -15.88 15.45 9.37
CA TYR A 13 -14.72 15.13 8.52
C TYR A 13 -15.04 14.04 7.48
N TYR A 14 -16.00 13.16 7.78
CA TYR A 14 -16.40 12.06 6.90
C TYR A 14 -17.92 12.03 6.73
N GLU A 15 -18.36 11.95 5.47
CA GLU A 15 -19.69 11.45 5.14
C GLU A 15 -19.56 9.97 4.77
N PHE A 16 -20.23 9.10 5.53
CA PHE A 16 -20.19 7.67 5.27
C PHE A 16 -21.24 7.31 4.23
N ALA A 17 -20.79 6.71 3.12
CA ALA A 17 -21.66 6.10 2.13
C ALA A 17 -21.52 4.58 2.16
N HIS A 18 -22.66 3.87 2.09
CA HIS A 18 -22.66 2.42 1.93
C HIS A 18 -22.57 2.06 0.44
N ASN A 19 -21.66 1.15 0.08
CA ASN A 19 -21.54 0.65 -1.29
C ASN A 19 -21.37 -0.87 -1.29
N THR A 20 -22.10 -1.56 -2.15
CA THR A 20 -21.93 -2.99 -2.44
C THR A 20 -21.54 -3.16 -3.90
N ARG A 21 -20.57 -4.02 -4.16
CA ARG A 21 -20.17 -4.40 -5.52
C ARG A 21 -19.96 -5.91 -5.58
N SER A 22 -20.42 -6.54 -6.66
CA SER A 22 -20.14 -7.94 -6.95
C SER A 22 -18.82 -8.06 -7.72
N VAL A 23 -17.72 -7.73 -7.06
CA VAL A 23 -16.36 -7.90 -7.61
C VAL A 23 -15.56 -8.82 -6.71
N ARG A 24 -14.80 -9.71 -7.33
CA ARG A 24 -13.88 -10.59 -6.60
C ARG A 24 -12.69 -9.76 -6.10
N PRO A 25 -12.43 -9.69 -4.79
CA PRO A 25 -11.28 -8.95 -4.28
C PRO A 25 -9.99 -9.60 -4.78
N THR A 26 -9.00 -8.78 -5.12
CA THR A 26 -7.64 -9.24 -5.47
C THR A 26 -6.83 -9.65 -4.25
N ILE A 27 -7.41 -9.55 -3.05
CA ILE A 27 -6.73 -9.82 -1.79
C ILE A 27 -7.15 -11.21 -1.29
N PHE A 28 -6.16 -12.07 -1.04
CA PHE A 28 -6.32 -13.53 -0.98
C PHE A 28 -6.54 -14.12 0.42
N HIS A 29 -6.53 -13.33 1.50
CA HIS A 29 -6.56 -13.89 2.87
C HIS A 29 -7.47 -13.12 3.84
N PHE A 30 -7.86 -13.76 4.96
CA PHE A 30 -8.75 -13.20 5.99
C PHE A 30 -8.02 -12.42 7.11
N GLN A 31 -6.68 -12.34 7.05
CA GLN A 31 -5.86 -11.62 8.05
C GLN A 31 -5.15 -10.40 7.47
N LEU A 32 -5.86 -9.64 6.63
CA LEU A 32 -5.31 -8.44 6.02
C LEU A 32 -5.26 -7.35 7.07
N ARG A 33 -4.05 -7.03 7.52
CA ARG A 33 -3.81 -5.91 8.43
C ARG A 33 -2.88 -4.94 7.73
N ASN A 34 -3.15 -3.65 7.91
CA ASN A 34 -2.24 -2.58 7.52
C ASN A 34 -1.94 -2.49 6.01
N LEU A 35 -2.85 -2.92 5.14
CA LEU A 35 -2.69 -2.76 3.68
C LEU A 35 -2.91 -1.33 3.18
N VAL A 36 -3.28 -0.42 4.08
CA VAL A 36 -3.35 1.03 3.85
C VAL A 36 -2.58 1.70 4.98
N TRP A 37 -1.70 2.64 4.63
CA TRP A 37 -0.86 3.34 5.59
C TRP A 37 -0.73 4.81 5.22
N ALA A 38 -1.12 5.72 6.12
CA ALA A 38 -0.95 7.15 5.94
C ALA A 38 0.25 7.64 6.75
N THR A 39 1.24 8.25 6.08
CA THR A 39 2.40 8.85 6.76
C THR A 39 2.20 10.34 7.04
N THR A 40 1.37 10.99 6.23
CA THR A 40 0.92 12.37 6.41
C THR A 40 -0.56 12.48 6.01
N ARG A 41 -1.13 13.70 6.06
CA ARG A 41 -2.49 13.97 5.54
C ARG A 41 -2.61 13.76 4.03
N HIS A 42 -1.49 13.78 3.29
CA HIS A 42 -1.48 13.78 1.84
C HIS A 42 -0.73 12.59 1.24
N ASP A 43 -0.18 11.72 2.08
CA ASP A 43 0.65 10.58 1.67
C ASP A 43 0.06 9.29 2.20
N VAL A 44 -0.72 8.64 1.35
CA VAL A 44 -1.39 7.36 1.64
C VAL A 44 -0.78 6.29 0.75
N TYR A 45 -0.30 5.22 1.36
CA TYR A 45 0.22 4.05 0.68
C TYR A 45 -0.82 2.93 0.79
N LEU A 46 -1.09 2.24 -0.30
CA LEU A 46 -2.09 1.16 -0.33
C LEU A 46 -1.66 0.02 -1.23
N MET A 47 -2.01 -1.21 -0.83
CA MET A 47 -1.86 -2.39 -1.67
C MET A 47 -3.03 -2.52 -2.65
N SER A 48 -2.72 -2.71 -3.93
CA SER A 48 -3.71 -2.98 -4.98
C SER A 48 -3.07 -3.79 -6.11
N HIS A 49 -3.72 -4.85 -6.59
CA HIS A 49 -3.28 -5.63 -7.76
C HIS A 49 -1.81 -6.11 -7.73
N MET A 50 -1.31 -6.52 -6.56
CA MET A 50 0.11 -6.90 -6.35
C MET A 50 1.08 -5.72 -6.60
N SER A 51 0.64 -4.50 -6.36
CA SER A 51 1.48 -3.31 -6.33
C SER A 51 1.23 -2.51 -5.06
N VAL A 52 2.27 -1.84 -4.59
CA VAL A 52 2.12 -0.76 -3.61
C VAL A 52 1.95 0.53 -4.40
N LEU A 53 0.85 1.22 -4.12
CA LEU A 53 0.55 2.54 -4.69
C LEU A 53 0.75 3.60 -3.63
N HIS A 54 1.33 4.74 -3.99
CA HIS A 54 1.17 6.00 -3.29
C HIS A 54 -0.01 6.75 -3.90
N TRP A 55 -0.87 7.30 -3.05
CA TRP A 55 -2.00 8.13 -3.44
C TRP A 55 -2.00 9.40 -2.61
N SER A 56 -2.29 10.52 -3.27
CA SER A 56 -2.46 11.79 -2.60
C SER A 56 -3.90 12.28 -2.70
N PRO A 57 -4.62 12.48 -1.57
CA PRO A 57 -5.92 13.15 -1.60
C PRO A 57 -5.82 14.58 -2.10
N LEU A 58 -4.66 15.23 -1.97
CA LEU A 58 -4.48 16.62 -2.39
C LEU A 58 -4.54 16.76 -3.91
N THR A 59 -3.89 15.86 -4.65
CA THR A 59 -3.88 15.88 -6.12
C THR A 59 -4.92 14.94 -6.73
N SER A 60 -5.48 14.04 -5.93
CA SER A 60 -6.29 12.90 -6.39
C SER A 60 -5.55 11.96 -7.34
N GLU A 61 -4.22 12.02 -7.35
CA GLU A 61 -3.36 11.18 -8.20
C GLU A 61 -2.83 9.97 -7.42
N LYS A 62 -2.55 8.91 -8.17
CA LYS A 62 -1.92 7.69 -7.66
C LYS A 62 -0.69 7.36 -8.52
N HIS A 63 0.36 6.88 -7.86
CA HIS A 63 1.59 6.44 -8.49
C HIS A 63 1.99 5.08 -7.93
N GLU A 64 2.46 4.18 -8.79
CA GLU A 64 3.03 2.93 -8.34
C GLU A 64 4.41 3.19 -7.74
N VAL A 65 4.65 2.67 -6.53
CA VAL A 65 5.95 2.79 -5.84
C VAL A 65 6.69 1.46 -5.78
N ILE A 66 5.97 0.34 -5.80
CA ILE A 66 6.55 -1.00 -5.87
C ILE A 66 5.66 -1.88 -6.75
N ASP A 67 6.24 -2.46 -7.80
CA ASP A 67 5.65 -3.54 -8.60
C ASP A 67 6.06 -4.90 -8.00
N LEU A 68 5.09 -5.67 -7.53
CA LEU A 68 5.29 -7.04 -7.04
C LEU A 68 4.61 -8.08 -7.96
N GLN A 69 4.03 -7.65 -9.08
CA GLN A 69 3.55 -8.55 -10.12
C GLN A 69 4.74 -9.12 -10.91
N GLY A 70 5.75 -8.29 -11.17
CA GLY A 70 6.99 -8.66 -11.82
C GLY A 70 7.93 -9.53 -10.97
N HIS A 71 9.15 -9.69 -11.46
CA HIS A 71 10.23 -10.39 -10.74
C HIS A 71 10.92 -9.43 -9.78
N VAL A 72 10.99 -9.81 -8.51
CA VAL A 72 11.66 -9.05 -7.44
C VAL A 72 12.83 -9.87 -6.92
N ALA A 73 14.07 -9.46 -7.24
CA ALA A 73 15.28 -10.14 -6.78
C ALA A 73 16.17 -9.21 -5.93
N PRO A 74 16.89 -9.74 -4.94
CA PRO A 74 17.83 -8.95 -4.14
C PRO A 74 18.95 -8.35 -5.01
N CYS A 75 19.17 -7.04 -4.91
CA CYS A 75 20.30 -6.37 -5.57
C CYS A 75 21.65 -6.65 -4.88
N VAL A 76 21.62 -7.06 -3.61
CA VAL A 76 22.81 -7.32 -2.78
C VAL A 76 22.77 -8.75 -2.26
N LYS A 77 23.92 -9.43 -2.33
CA LYS A 77 24.05 -10.80 -1.85
C LYS A 77 24.35 -10.83 -0.35
N HIS A 78 23.50 -11.51 0.41
CA HIS A 78 23.70 -11.78 1.84
C HIS A 78 23.37 -13.25 2.11
N GLU A 79 24.15 -13.90 2.97
CA GLU A 79 23.88 -15.28 3.39
C GLU A 79 22.47 -15.38 3.99
N GLY A 80 21.70 -16.37 3.53
CA GLY A 80 20.29 -16.55 3.91
C GLY A 80 19.28 -15.89 2.97
N ASN A 81 19.68 -15.04 2.03
CA ASN A 81 18.76 -14.46 1.05
C ASN A 81 18.30 -15.49 0.02
N PHE A 82 17.03 -15.36 -0.39
CA PHE A 82 16.49 -16.09 -1.54
C PHE A 82 16.88 -15.38 -2.84
N TYR A 83 18.02 -15.79 -3.42
CA TYR A 83 18.63 -15.12 -4.58
C TYR A 83 17.80 -15.20 -5.86
N GLU A 84 16.98 -16.25 -6.01
CA GLU A 84 16.10 -16.42 -7.16
C GLU A 84 15.00 -15.35 -7.19
N GLY A 85 14.76 -14.65 -6.07
CA GLY A 85 13.74 -13.62 -5.96
C GLY A 85 12.32 -14.20 -5.99
N PHE A 86 11.35 -13.32 -6.11
CA PHE A 86 9.94 -13.67 -6.04
C PHE A 86 9.18 -13.18 -7.27
N TYR A 87 8.09 -13.87 -7.60
CA TYR A 87 7.17 -13.50 -8.67
C TYR A 87 5.78 -13.42 -8.10
N ARG A 88 5.01 -12.40 -8.49
CA ARG A 88 3.60 -12.25 -8.11
C ARG A 88 3.41 -12.35 -6.59
N THR A 89 4.26 -11.67 -5.84
CA THR A 89 4.29 -11.74 -4.37
C THR A 89 2.98 -11.22 -3.80
N HIS A 90 2.34 -12.06 -2.99
CA HIS A 90 1.13 -11.70 -2.30
C HIS A 90 1.47 -11.05 -0.95
N VAL A 91 1.33 -9.73 -0.86
CA VAL A 91 1.57 -8.98 0.38
C VAL A 91 0.44 -9.21 1.37
N SER A 92 0.80 -9.57 2.60
CA SER A 92 -0.11 -9.75 3.73
C SER A 92 -0.13 -8.55 4.68
N THR A 93 0.95 -7.77 4.71
CA THR A 93 1.12 -6.60 5.58
C THR A 93 2.04 -5.55 4.95
N LEU A 94 1.80 -4.27 5.27
CA LEU A 94 2.60 -3.12 4.84
C LEU A 94 2.84 -2.20 6.04
N ALA A 95 4.02 -1.59 6.11
CA ALA A 95 4.33 -0.52 7.04
C ALA A 95 5.16 0.56 6.35
N VAL A 96 4.83 1.84 6.59
CA VAL A 96 5.55 2.97 5.99
C VAL A 96 5.88 4.01 7.05
N LYS A 97 7.16 4.35 7.21
CA LYS A 97 7.59 5.36 8.18
C LYS A 97 8.97 5.88 7.85
N ASN A 98 9.22 7.17 8.07
CA ASN A 98 10.55 7.78 7.95
C ASN A 98 11.23 7.46 6.60
N ASN A 99 10.49 7.57 5.49
CA ASN A 99 10.94 7.23 4.13
C ASN A 99 11.35 5.77 3.92
N LEU A 100 10.96 4.88 4.84
CA LEU A 100 11.12 3.43 4.70
C LEU A 100 9.76 2.79 4.47
N LEU A 101 9.70 1.90 3.49
CA LEU A 101 8.54 1.06 3.22
C LEU A 101 8.94 -0.40 3.33
N VAL A 102 8.20 -1.16 4.14
CA VAL A 102 8.39 -2.59 4.34
C VAL A 102 7.09 -3.32 4.04
N ALA A 103 7.15 -4.30 3.16
CA ALA A 103 6.04 -5.18 2.81
C ALA A 103 6.43 -6.62 3.14
N GLY A 104 5.52 -7.37 3.77
CA GLY A 104 5.72 -8.78 4.12
C GLY A 104 4.72 -9.66 3.39
N GLY A 105 5.17 -10.82 2.92
CA GLY A 105 4.37 -11.75 2.12
C GLY A 105 3.72 -12.88 2.92
N PHE A 106 3.33 -13.97 2.26
CA PHE A 106 2.75 -15.16 2.89
C PHE A 106 3.73 -16.33 3.01
N GLN A 107 4.80 -16.33 2.24
CA GLN A 107 5.78 -17.41 2.13
C GLN A 107 7.08 -17.11 2.88
N GLY A 108 7.09 -16.04 3.68
CA GLY A 108 8.25 -15.61 4.47
C GLY A 108 9.05 -14.49 3.82
N GLU A 109 8.47 -13.80 2.82
CA GLU A 109 8.98 -12.53 2.28
C GLU A 109 8.94 -11.39 3.31
#